data_AF-A0A078IF93-F1
#
_entry.id   AF-A0A078IF93-F1
#
_cell.length_a   1.000
_cell.length_b   1.000
_cell.length_c   1.000
_cell.angle_alpha   90.00
_cell.angle_beta   90.00
_cell.angle_gamma   90.00
#
_symmetry.space_group_name_H-M   'P 1'
#
loop_
_entity.id
_entity.type
_entity.pdbx_description
1 polymer ?
#
loop_
_entity_poly.entity_id
_entity_poly.type
_entity_poly.pdbx_seq_one_letter_code
_entity_poly.pdbx_strand_id
1 'polypeptide(L)'
;MSLDLYIRFRPDQGERMEEEKRVKRRIVLVPVPAQGHVTPIMQLGKALHSKDFSITVVQTQYNRVTSSKDFSDFHFLTIPGSLTESDLKNLGPLQFMMKLNQICEATFKQCLGQLLKEQGDHDEVVCVVYDEYMHFSKAAAMEFQLPSVVFSTTSATAFLCRSVLAKVNVEKFLIDMKDVEMQDKLFPGLHPLRYKDLPTSAFGPIESMLRVYSKTVNTGTASAVIINSASCLESSSLARLQQELQVPVYPIGPLHIAASAPSSLLEEDRSCIEWLNMQKPRSVMYISLGSLALMETKDALEMAWGLSNSNQPFLWVIRPGSIPSSEWTESLPEEFSKLVSERGYIVKWAPQMEVLRHPAVGGFWSHCGWNSTLESIGEGIPMICRPFTGDQKVNARYLERAWRNGVQLEGELEKEAVERAVKRLLVDEEGAEMRKSVVDLKEKLEASVRSGGSSCSSLDNFVNSLKTKNFMHQ
;
A
#
# COMPACT_ATOMS: atom_id res chain seq x y z
N MET A 1 -21.01 -56.65 -71.98
CA MET A 1 -20.22 -55.40 -71.94
C MET A 1 -20.50 -54.73 -70.60
N SER A 2 -19.47 -54.70 -69.77
CA SER A 2 -19.47 -54.24 -68.37
C SER A 2 -19.61 -52.72 -68.29
N LEU A 3 -20.38 -52.21 -67.33
CA LEU A 3 -19.97 -51.16 -66.38
C LEU A 3 -21.14 -50.78 -65.45
N ASP A 4 -20.96 -51.05 -64.16
CA ASP A 4 -21.63 -50.37 -63.04
C ASP A 4 -20.53 -49.93 -62.07
N LEU A 5 -20.52 -48.65 -61.67
CA LEU A 5 -19.50 -48.06 -60.82
C LEU A 5 -20.10 -47.65 -59.46
N TYR A 6 -19.62 -48.34 -58.42
CA TYR A 6 -19.82 -48.03 -57.01
C TYR A 6 -18.83 -46.94 -56.57
N ILE A 7 -19.29 -45.90 -55.86
CA ILE A 7 -18.41 -45.00 -55.10
C ILE A 7 -18.81 -45.10 -53.62
N ARG A 8 -17.93 -45.69 -52.80
CA ARG A 8 -18.04 -45.74 -51.33
C ARG A 8 -16.89 -44.95 -50.69
N PHE A 9 -17.28 -44.22 -49.66
CA PHE A 9 -16.51 -43.37 -48.74
C PHE A 9 -15.22 -43.98 -48.16
N ARG A 10 -14.20 -43.12 -47.97
CA ARG A 10 -13.27 -43.18 -46.83
C ARG A 10 -13.38 -41.87 -46.02
N PRO A 11 -13.38 -41.91 -44.68
CA PRO A 11 -13.36 -40.71 -43.85
C PRO A 11 -11.94 -40.14 -43.77
N ASP A 12 -11.85 -38.82 -43.84
CA ASP A 12 -10.63 -38.04 -43.66
C ASP A 12 -10.23 -38.04 -42.17
N GLN A 13 -8.95 -38.29 -41.89
CA GLN A 13 -8.42 -38.30 -40.53
C GLN A 13 -8.25 -36.86 -40.06
N GLY A 14 -9.12 -36.41 -39.16
CA GLY A 14 -8.90 -35.17 -38.42
C GLY A 14 -7.74 -35.34 -37.45
N GLU A 15 -6.65 -34.64 -37.70
CA GLU A 15 -5.58 -34.40 -36.71
C GLU A 15 -6.20 -33.72 -35.48
N ARG A 16 -6.37 -34.48 -34.39
CA ARG A 16 -6.53 -33.90 -33.06
C ARG A 16 -5.18 -33.30 -32.68
N MET A 17 -5.06 -31.98 -32.75
CA MET A 17 -4.05 -31.28 -31.96
C MET A 17 -4.34 -31.59 -30.49
N GLU A 18 -3.46 -32.39 -29.86
CA GLU A 18 -3.39 -32.49 -28.41
C GLU A 18 -3.03 -31.09 -27.88
N GLU A 19 -3.96 -30.43 -27.19
CA GLU A 19 -3.60 -29.32 -26.32
C GLU A 19 -2.62 -29.86 -25.27
N GLU A 20 -1.32 -29.59 -25.45
CA GLU A 20 -0.35 -29.73 -24.36
C GLU A 20 -0.91 -28.96 -23.15
N LYS A 21 -1.32 -29.70 -22.11
CA LYS A 21 -1.80 -29.09 -20.86
C LYS A 21 -0.66 -28.28 -20.25
N ARG A 22 -0.71 -26.97 -20.47
CA ARG A 22 0.26 -25.99 -19.98
C ARG A 22 0.37 -26.12 -18.46
N VAL A 23 1.58 -26.35 -17.95
CA VAL A 23 1.83 -26.41 -16.49
C VAL A 23 1.41 -25.07 -15.87
N LYS A 24 0.50 -25.14 -14.91
CA LYS A 24 -0.01 -24.01 -14.15
C LYS A 24 1.09 -23.57 -13.19
N ARG A 25 1.56 -22.32 -13.32
CA ARG A 25 2.65 -21.79 -12.51
C ARG A 25 2.07 -20.95 -11.39
N ARG A 26 2.33 -21.35 -10.15
CA ARG A 26 1.68 -20.81 -8.97
C ARG A 26 2.62 -19.92 -8.17
N ILE A 27 2.13 -18.75 -7.79
CA ILE A 27 2.80 -17.82 -6.89
C ILE A 27 2.04 -17.79 -5.58
N VAL A 28 2.78 -17.94 -4.48
CA VAL A 28 2.23 -17.83 -3.12
C VAL A 28 2.47 -16.41 -2.61
N LEU A 29 1.40 -15.71 -2.23
CA LEU A 29 1.43 -14.36 -1.68
C LEU A 29 1.17 -14.40 -0.17
N VAL A 30 1.99 -13.69 0.61
CA VAL A 30 1.84 -13.64 2.09
C VAL A 30 1.76 -12.19 2.57
N PRO A 31 0.55 -11.64 2.79
CA PRO A 31 0.37 -10.27 3.26
C PRO A 31 0.45 -10.12 4.78
N VAL A 32 0.86 -8.93 5.23
CA VAL A 32 0.56 -8.48 6.60
C VAL A 32 -0.96 -8.30 6.71
N PRO A 33 -1.61 -8.73 7.81
CA PRO A 33 -3.05 -8.59 8.01
C PRO A 33 -3.48 -7.17 8.39
N ALA A 34 -3.11 -6.20 7.57
CA ALA A 34 -3.48 -4.80 7.69
C ALA A 34 -3.91 -4.28 6.32
N GLN A 35 -4.96 -3.47 6.26
CA GLN A 35 -5.54 -3.00 4.99
C GLN A 35 -4.50 -2.36 4.05
N GLY A 36 -3.61 -1.53 4.60
CA GLY A 36 -2.53 -0.88 3.82
C GLY A 36 -1.54 -1.86 3.17
N HIS A 37 -1.53 -3.13 3.58
CA HIS A 37 -0.66 -4.17 3.05
C HIS A 37 -1.41 -5.22 2.22
N VAL A 38 -2.61 -5.61 2.66
CA VAL A 38 -3.46 -6.55 1.93
C VAL A 38 -3.83 -6.00 0.56
N THR A 39 -4.34 -4.77 0.49
CA THR A 39 -4.77 -4.15 -0.77
C THR A 39 -3.69 -4.20 -1.87
N PRO A 40 -2.46 -3.67 -1.66
CA PRO A 40 -1.43 -3.72 -2.69
C PRO A 40 -0.96 -5.15 -3.02
N ILE A 41 -0.98 -6.10 -2.07
CA ILE A 41 -0.69 -7.51 -2.40
C ILE A 41 -1.76 -8.13 -3.28
N MET A 42 -3.03 -7.82 -3.04
CA MET A 42 -4.12 -8.31 -3.89
C MET A 42 -4.03 -7.72 -5.30
N GLN A 43 -3.65 -6.43 -5.42
CA GLN A 43 -3.40 -5.79 -6.72
C GLN A 43 -2.19 -6.41 -7.43
N LEU A 44 -1.09 -6.71 -6.71
CA LEU A 44 0.04 -7.46 -7.25
C LEU A 44 -0.40 -8.84 -7.75
N GLY A 45 -1.21 -9.56 -6.96
CA GLY A 45 -1.78 -10.82 -7.37
C GLY A 45 -2.57 -10.71 -8.67
N LYS A 46 -3.36 -9.65 -8.87
CA LYS A 46 -4.09 -9.40 -10.12
C LYS A 46 -3.16 -9.12 -11.29
N ALA A 47 -2.10 -8.33 -11.07
CA ALA A 47 -1.08 -8.05 -12.07
C ALA A 47 -0.32 -9.33 -12.50
N LEU A 48 -0.07 -10.26 -11.58
CA LEU A 48 0.59 -11.53 -11.88
C LEU A 48 -0.38 -12.52 -12.52
N HIS A 49 -1.64 -12.54 -12.08
CA HIS A 49 -2.68 -13.37 -12.67
C HIS A 49 -2.91 -13.05 -14.15
N SER A 50 -2.88 -11.76 -14.53
CA SER A 50 -2.98 -11.34 -15.94
C SER A 50 -1.76 -11.74 -16.80
N LYS A 51 -0.72 -12.33 -16.18
CA LYS A 51 0.50 -12.84 -16.82
C LYS A 51 0.58 -14.37 -16.81
N ASP A 52 -0.57 -15.02 -16.70
CA ASP A 52 -0.79 -16.48 -16.68
C ASP A 52 -0.28 -17.19 -15.42
N PHE A 53 -0.08 -16.47 -14.31
CA PHE A 53 0.22 -17.11 -13.01
C PHE A 53 -1.05 -17.41 -12.23
N SER A 54 -0.99 -18.48 -11.46
CA SER A 54 -2.02 -18.84 -10.50
C SER A 54 -1.67 -18.33 -9.13
N ILE A 55 -2.64 -17.77 -8.44
CA ILE A 55 -2.38 -17.06 -7.19
C ILE A 55 -2.93 -17.86 -6.01
N THR A 56 -2.05 -18.14 -5.05
CA THR A 56 -2.45 -18.57 -3.71
C THR A 56 -2.12 -17.48 -2.71
N VAL A 57 -3.11 -16.97 -1.98
CA VAL A 57 -2.88 -16.02 -0.89
C VAL A 57 -2.92 -16.78 0.44
N VAL A 58 -1.81 -16.79 1.17
CA VAL A 58 -1.71 -17.39 2.51
C VAL A 58 -1.83 -16.28 3.55
N GLN A 59 -2.92 -16.30 4.31
CA GLN A 59 -3.32 -15.23 5.21
C GLN A 59 -3.46 -15.70 6.65
N THR A 60 -3.39 -14.78 7.60
CA THR A 60 -3.70 -15.04 9.01
C THR A 60 -5.22 -15.05 9.23
N GLN A 61 -5.66 -15.46 10.42
CA GLN A 61 -7.05 -15.43 10.86
C GLN A 61 -7.59 -14.00 10.98
N TYR A 62 -6.78 -13.08 11.49
CA TYR A 62 -7.12 -11.66 11.55
C TYR A 62 -7.07 -11.00 10.17
N ASN A 63 -8.02 -10.10 9.88
CA ASN A 63 -8.15 -9.34 8.61
C ASN A 63 -8.02 -10.18 7.33
N ARG A 64 -8.57 -11.39 7.35
CA ARG A 64 -8.60 -12.26 6.17
C ARG A 64 -9.51 -11.72 5.08
N VAL A 65 -9.05 -11.79 3.84
CA VAL A 65 -9.87 -11.59 2.66
C VAL A 65 -10.70 -12.85 2.45
N THR A 66 -12.02 -12.68 2.37
CA THR A 66 -12.91 -13.74 1.91
C THR A 66 -12.90 -13.76 0.38
N SER A 67 -13.10 -14.94 -0.21
CA SER A 67 -13.27 -15.06 -1.66
C SER A 67 -14.45 -14.19 -2.10
N SER A 68 -14.17 -13.02 -2.68
CA SER A 68 -15.17 -12.15 -3.30
C SER A 68 -15.29 -12.48 -4.79
N LYS A 69 -16.30 -11.93 -5.47
CA LYS A 69 -16.40 -12.04 -6.94
C LYS A 69 -15.11 -11.58 -7.62
N ASP A 70 -14.48 -10.55 -7.08
CA ASP A 70 -13.26 -9.95 -7.61
C ASP A 70 -12.03 -10.84 -7.46
N PHE A 71 -12.03 -11.85 -6.58
CA PHE A 71 -10.90 -12.76 -6.37
C PHE A 71 -11.27 -14.23 -6.49
N SER A 72 -12.31 -14.53 -7.28
CA SER A 72 -12.79 -15.90 -7.50
C SER A 72 -11.74 -16.84 -8.14
N ASP A 73 -10.79 -16.28 -8.91
CA ASP A 73 -9.67 -17.04 -9.50
C ASP A 73 -8.52 -17.31 -8.52
N PHE A 74 -8.56 -16.74 -7.31
CA PHE A 74 -7.49 -16.87 -6.32
C PHE A 74 -7.80 -17.98 -5.34
N HIS A 75 -6.77 -18.73 -4.97
CA HIS A 75 -6.87 -19.69 -3.89
C HIS A 75 -6.47 -19.05 -2.56
N PHE A 76 -7.24 -19.25 -1.50
CA PHE A 76 -6.96 -18.68 -0.19
C PHE A 76 -6.68 -19.78 0.84
N LEU A 77 -5.57 -19.65 1.56
CA LEU A 77 -5.20 -20.53 2.66
C LEU A 77 -5.08 -19.71 3.95
N THR A 78 -5.69 -20.17 5.03
CA THR A 78 -5.55 -19.53 6.35
C THR A 78 -4.55 -20.30 7.19
N ILE A 79 -3.55 -19.61 7.76
CA ILE A 79 -2.60 -20.19 8.72
C ILE A 79 -3.35 -20.51 10.03
N PRO A 80 -3.51 -21.79 10.41
CA PRO A 80 -4.16 -22.14 11.66
C PRO A 80 -3.42 -21.58 12.89
N GLY A 81 -4.15 -21.15 13.92
CA GLY A 81 -3.55 -20.70 15.18
C GLY A 81 -2.80 -19.36 15.12
N SER A 82 -2.89 -18.61 14.01
CA SER A 82 -2.37 -17.24 13.95
C SER A 82 -3.15 -16.30 14.88
N LEU A 83 -2.57 -15.15 15.23
CA LEU A 83 -3.18 -14.17 16.13
C LEU A 83 -4.53 -13.62 15.64
N THR A 84 -5.33 -13.17 16.61
CA THR A 84 -6.69 -12.62 16.46
C THR A 84 -6.73 -11.10 16.66
N GLU A 85 -7.90 -10.48 16.46
CA GLU A 85 -8.09 -9.05 16.78
C GLU A 85 -7.86 -8.73 18.26
N SER A 86 -8.24 -9.66 19.16
CA SER A 86 -8.01 -9.50 20.61
C SER A 86 -6.52 -9.41 20.93
N ASP A 87 -5.69 -10.23 20.27
CA ASP A 87 -4.24 -10.17 20.42
C ASP A 87 -3.67 -8.83 19.97
N LEU A 88 -4.20 -8.26 18.86
CA LEU A 88 -3.77 -6.94 18.39
C LEU A 88 -4.09 -5.85 19.43
N LYS A 89 -5.29 -5.88 20.01
CA LYS A 89 -5.69 -4.92 21.06
C LYS A 89 -4.81 -5.02 22.31
N ASN A 90 -4.43 -6.24 22.70
CA ASN A 90 -3.64 -6.48 23.90
C ASN A 90 -2.14 -6.17 23.72
N LEU A 91 -1.58 -6.46 22.54
CA LEU A 91 -0.13 -6.33 22.27
C LEU A 91 0.25 -4.98 21.64
N GLY A 92 -0.70 -4.35 20.95
CA GLY A 92 -0.44 -3.24 20.04
C GLY A 92 0.21 -3.69 18.72
N PRO A 93 0.25 -2.82 17.69
CA PRO A 93 0.63 -3.20 16.32
C PRO A 93 2.05 -3.78 16.20
N LEU A 94 3.02 -3.18 16.88
CA LEU A 94 4.43 -3.58 16.78
C LEU A 94 4.68 -4.98 17.35
N GLN A 95 4.23 -5.23 18.58
CA GLN A 95 4.41 -6.53 19.22
C GLN A 95 3.56 -7.62 18.57
N PHE A 96 2.36 -7.28 18.08
CA PHE A 96 1.52 -8.18 17.31
C PHE A 96 2.26 -8.72 16.07
N MET A 97 2.88 -7.83 15.28
CA MET A 97 3.65 -8.22 14.09
C MET A 97 4.88 -9.07 14.46
N MET A 98 5.61 -8.70 15.52
CA MET A 98 6.76 -9.49 15.98
C MET A 98 6.35 -10.90 16.42
N LYS A 99 5.24 -11.02 17.16
CA LYS A 99 4.70 -12.30 17.63
C LYS A 99 4.15 -13.13 16.47
N LEU A 100 3.50 -12.52 15.47
CA LEU A 100 3.09 -13.22 14.25
C LEU A 100 4.27 -13.94 13.58
N ASN A 101 5.40 -13.26 13.43
CA ASN A 101 6.59 -13.85 12.84
C ASN A 101 7.16 -15.03 13.65
N GLN A 102 6.97 -15.04 14.97
CA GLN A 102 7.42 -16.15 15.81
C GLN A 102 6.49 -17.36 15.71
N ILE A 103 5.17 -17.14 15.80
CA ILE A 103 4.21 -18.24 15.90
C ILE A 103 3.83 -18.84 14.55
N CYS A 104 3.87 -18.04 13.47
CA CYS A 104 3.41 -18.48 12.16
C CYS A 104 4.46 -19.27 11.39
N GLU A 105 5.75 -19.23 11.77
CA GLU A 105 6.82 -19.84 10.98
C GLU A 105 6.60 -21.35 10.76
N ALA A 106 6.44 -22.12 11.84
CA ALA A 106 6.29 -23.57 11.76
C ALA A 106 5.00 -23.97 11.02
N THR A 107 3.89 -23.28 11.31
CA THR A 107 2.61 -23.57 10.68
C THR A 107 2.59 -23.17 9.21
N PHE A 108 3.23 -22.06 8.85
CA PHE A 108 3.38 -21.66 7.46
C PHE A 108 4.22 -22.66 6.66
N LYS A 109 5.31 -23.20 7.25
CA LYS A 109 6.08 -24.30 6.65
C LYS A 109 5.21 -25.52 6.37
N GLN A 110 4.34 -25.89 7.32
CA GLN A 110 3.39 -26.99 7.12
C GLN A 110 2.39 -26.69 6.00
N CYS A 111 1.80 -25.48 5.97
CA CYS A 111 0.88 -25.06 4.91
C CYS A 111 1.55 -25.09 3.53
N LEU A 112 2.76 -24.55 3.41
CA LEU A 112 3.51 -24.54 2.15
C LEU A 112 3.91 -25.97 1.73
N GLY A 113 4.39 -26.79 2.66
CA GLY A 113 4.72 -28.19 2.41
C GLY A 113 3.50 -29.02 1.97
N GLN A 114 2.33 -28.75 2.54
CA GLN A 114 1.08 -29.39 2.10
C GLN A 114 0.69 -28.93 0.69
N LEU A 115 0.77 -27.63 0.40
CA LEU A 115 0.52 -27.08 -0.94
C LEU A 115 1.45 -27.70 -1.97
N LEU A 116 2.73 -27.94 -1.63
CA LEU A 116 3.70 -28.61 -2.50
C LEU A 116 3.37 -30.10 -2.72
N LYS A 117 2.82 -30.80 -1.73
CA LYS A 117 2.40 -32.22 -1.86
C LYS A 117 1.12 -32.39 -2.68
N GLU A 118 0.24 -31.41 -2.64
CA GLU A 118 -1.01 -31.38 -3.41
C GLU A 118 -0.79 -30.96 -4.86
N GLN A 119 0.43 -30.59 -5.24
CA GLN A 119 0.80 -30.36 -6.64
C GLN A 119 0.62 -31.64 -7.44
N GLY A 120 -0.24 -31.58 -8.45
CA GLY A 120 -0.23 -32.58 -9.52
C GLY A 120 0.87 -32.25 -10.54
N ASP A 121 1.05 -33.13 -11.52
CA ASP A 121 2.03 -32.99 -12.61
C ASP A 121 1.88 -31.70 -13.46
N HIS A 122 0.80 -30.94 -13.25
CA HIS A 122 0.46 -29.73 -14.00
C HIS A 122 0.28 -28.48 -13.12
N ASP A 123 0.71 -28.47 -11.84
CA ASP A 123 0.65 -27.28 -10.97
C ASP A 123 1.96 -27.14 -10.17
N GLU A 124 2.78 -26.14 -10.50
CA GLU A 124 4.10 -25.93 -9.89
C GLU A 124 4.12 -24.60 -9.14
N VAL A 125 4.43 -24.62 -7.83
CA VAL A 125 4.76 -23.40 -7.08
C VAL A 125 6.15 -22.93 -7.48
N VAL A 126 6.22 -21.74 -8.07
CA VAL A 126 7.46 -21.18 -8.63
C VAL A 126 8.10 -20.12 -7.76
N CYS A 127 7.34 -19.52 -6.84
CA CYS A 127 7.83 -18.44 -5.99
C CYS A 127 6.92 -18.18 -4.79
N VAL A 128 7.53 -17.79 -3.67
CA VAL A 128 6.85 -17.17 -2.52
C VAL A 128 7.16 -15.67 -2.52
N VAL A 129 6.14 -14.84 -2.75
CA VAL A 129 6.23 -13.39 -2.58
C VAL A 129 5.62 -13.04 -1.23
N TYR A 130 6.38 -12.41 -0.36
CA TYR A 130 5.92 -12.06 0.98
C TYR A 130 6.12 -10.59 1.27
N ASP A 131 5.18 -10.00 2.01
CA ASP A 131 5.34 -8.65 2.54
C ASP A 131 6.60 -8.57 3.40
N GLU A 132 7.38 -7.49 3.30
CA GLU A 132 8.65 -7.34 4.02
C GLU A 132 8.54 -7.51 5.55
N TYR A 133 7.36 -7.30 6.15
CA TYR A 133 7.13 -7.53 7.57
C TYR A 133 6.69 -8.96 7.92
N MET A 134 6.40 -9.82 6.95
CA MET A 134 6.06 -11.25 7.11
C MET A 134 7.30 -12.14 6.88
N HIS A 135 8.42 -11.76 7.49
CA HIS A 135 9.72 -12.37 7.24
C HIS A 135 9.86 -13.84 7.69
N PHE A 136 8.89 -14.41 8.43
CA PHE A 136 8.83 -15.86 8.69
C PHE A 136 8.70 -16.68 7.40
N SER A 137 8.13 -16.11 6.33
CA SER A 137 7.94 -16.80 5.05
C SER A 137 9.27 -17.18 4.39
N LYS A 138 10.33 -16.43 4.68
CA LYS A 138 11.69 -16.69 4.21
C LYS A 138 12.20 -18.07 4.62
N ALA A 139 12.00 -18.44 5.87
CA ALA A 139 12.48 -19.72 6.40
C ALA A 139 11.83 -20.91 5.70
N ALA A 140 10.54 -20.80 5.37
CA ALA A 140 9.83 -21.84 4.64
C ALA A 140 10.27 -21.92 3.18
N ALA A 141 10.40 -20.79 2.49
CA ALA A 141 10.86 -20.78 1.11
C ALA A 141 12.26 -21.40 0.99
N MET A 142 13.17 -21.09 1.91
CA MET A 142 14.51 -21.69 1.96
C MET A 142 14.48 -23.20 2.21
N GLU A 143 13.66 -23.67 3.15
CA GLU A 143 13.53 -25.11 3.48
C GLU A 143 13.07 -25.94 2.28
N PHE A 144 12.13 -25.40 1.50
CA PHE A 144 11.61 -26.06 0.29
C PHE A 144 12.36 -25.68 -0.99
N GLN A 145 13.48 -24.96 -0.89
CA GLN A 145 14.30 -24.51 -2.02
C GLN A 145 13.50 -23.72 -3.08
N LEU A 146 12.51 -22.94 -2.62
CA LEU A 146 11.71 -22.07 -3.47
C LEU A 146 12.33 -20.67 -3.51
N PRO A 147 12.34 -20.02 -4.69
CA PRO A 147 12.64 -18.60 -4.78
C PRO A 147 11.72 -17.76 -3.90
N SER A 148 12.30 -16.81 -3.19
CA SER A 148 11.56 -15.90 -2.32
C SER A 148 11.74 -14.45 -2.75
N VAL A 149 10.66 -13.69 -2.77
CA VAL A 149 10.66 -12.30 -3.24
C VAL A 149 10.02 -11.42 -2.18
N VAL A 150 10.73 -10.37 -1.79
CA VAL A 150 10.22 -9.38 -0.83
C VAL A 150 9.32 -8.40 -1.58
N PHE A 151 8.12 -8.15 -1.07
CA PHE A 151 7.26 -7.08 -1.54
C PHE A 151 7.19 -5.96 -0.51
N SER A 152 7.60 -4.75 -0.91
CA SER A 152 7.41 -3.55 -0.08
C SER A 152 6.20 -2.77 -0.55
N THR A 153 5.31 -2.52 0.40
CA THR A 153 4.11 -1.69 0.27
C THR A 153 4.37 -0.23 0.64
N THR A 154 5.61 0.10 1.01
CA THR A 154 6.06 1.47 1.34
C THR A 154 6.73 2.14 0.13
N SER A 155 6.96 3.46 0.21
CA SER A 155 7.75 4.18 -0.79
C SER A 155 9.19 3.66 -0.85
N ALA A 156 9.83 3.78 -2.02
CA ALA A 156 11.23 3.40 -2.17
C ALA A 156 12.13 4.23 -1.24
N THR A 157 11.79 5.49 -1.02
CA THR A 157 12.49 6.37 -0.07
C THR A 157 12.31 5.90 1.36
N ALA A 158 11.10 5.51 1.78
CA ALA A 158 10.90 4.97 3.12
C ALA A 158 11.65 3.65 3.33
N PHE A 159 11.72 2.78 2.32
CA PHE A 159 12.59 1.59 2.35
C PHE A 159 14.05 2.01 2.56
N LEU A 160 14.56 2.92 1.74
CA LEU A 160 15.93 3.40 1.84
C LEU A 160 16.24 3.97 3.24
N CYS A 161 15.31 4.75 3.81
CA CYS A 161 15.44 5.26 5.17
C CYS A 161 15.58 4.13 6.19
N ARG A 162 14.77 3.08 6.08
CA ARG A 162 14.88 1.90 6.95
C ARG A 162 16.22 1.18 6.78
N SER A 163 16.74 1.08 5.56
CA SER A 163 18.06 0.48 5.29
C SER A 163 19.20 1.26 5.93
N VAL A 164 19.10 2.59 5.94
CA VAL A 164 20.05 3.46 6.65
C VAL A 164 19.88 3.31 8.16
N LEU A 165 18.65 3.37 8.67
CA LEU A 165 18.34 3.22 10.10
C LEU A 165 18.75 1.86 10.67
N ALA A 166 18.71 0.79 9.88
CA ALA A 166 19.19 -0.53 10.31
C ALA A 166 20.70 -0.58 10.59
N LYS A 167 21.47 0.44 10.13
CA LYS A 167 22.93 0.51 10.23
C LYS A 167 23.42 1.58 11.20
N VAL A 168 22.54 2.35 11.83
CA VAL A 168 22.95 3.44 12.75
C VAL A 168 23.46 2.90 14.08
N ASN A 169 24.32 3.68 14.75
CA ASN A 169 24.59 3.46 16.15
C ASN A 169 23.34 3.83 16.96
N VAL A 170 22.69 2.83 17.58
CA VAL A 170 21.41 2.98 18.26
C VAL A 170 21.49 4.00 19.39
N GLU A 171 22.49 3.93 20.27
CA GLU A 171 22.63 4.85 21.41
C GLU A 171 22.76 6.30 20.96
N LYS A 172 23.66 6.56 20.01
CA LYS A 172 23.83 7.89 19.43
C LYS A 172 22.54 8.38 18.76
N PHE A 173 21.89 7.55 17.96
CA PHE A 173 20.66 7.92 17.28
C PHE A 173 19.55 8.31 18.25
N LEU A 174 19.42 7.59 19.37
CA LEU A 174 18.44 7.94 20.41
C LEU A 174 18.76 9.25 21.13
N ILE A 175 20.04 9.55 21.34
CA ILE A 175 20.47 10.85 21.89
C ILE A 175 20.11 11.97 20.92
N ASP A 176 20.49 11.82 19.64
CA ASP A 176 20.19 12.80 18.59
C ASP A 176 18.67 13.03 18.45
N MET A 177 17.86 11.97 18.56
CA MET A 177 16.40 12.06 18.49
C MET A 177 15.74 12.70 19.72
N LYS A 178 16.44 12.88 20.85
CA LYS A 178 15.91 13.60 22.03
C LYS A 178 16.19 15.09 21.97
N ASP A 179 17.17 15.51 21.20
CA ASP A 179 17.53 16.92 21.01
C ASP A 179 16.59 17.57 19.98
N VAL A 180 15.84 18.58 20.43
CA VAL A 180 14.85 19.30 19.61
C VAL A 180 15.52 20.04 18.45
N GLU A 181 16.70 20.64 18.66
CA GLU A 181 17.41 21.33 17.58
C GLU A 181 17.95 20.33 16.55
N MET A 182 18.36 19.15 17.02
CA MET A 182 18.85 18.08 16.16
C MET A 182 17.73 17.47 15.30
N GLN A 183 16.53 17.34 15.87
CA GLN A 183 15.35 16.84 15.17
C GLN A 183 15.02 17.63 13.88
N ASP A 184 15.28 18.94 13.87
CA ASP A 184 15.04 19.82 12.73
C ASP A 184 16.19 19.89 11.71
N LYS A 185 17.36 19.32 12.01
CA LYS A 185 18.48 19.26 11.08
C LYS A 185 18.25 18.20 10.00
N LEU A 186 18.78 18.46 8.81
CA LEU A 186 18.77 17.50 7.71
C LEU A 186 19.56 16.25 8.08
N PHE A 187 19.00 15.08 7.76
CA PHE A 187 19.70 13.82 7.94
C PHE A 187 20.72 13.62 6.80
N PRO A 188 22.01 13.36 7.09
CA PRO A 188 23.03 13.20 6.07
C PRO A 188 22.69 12.11 5.04
N GLY A 189 22.74 12.47 3.76
CA GLY A 189 22.50 11.53 2.66
C GLY A 189 21.05 11.10 2.44
N LEU A 190 20.08 11.76 3.09
CA LEU A 190 18.64 11.53 2.91
C LEU A 190 17.85 12.82 2.65
N HIS A 191 18.46 13.82 1.99
CA HIS A 191 17.77 15.06 1.62
C HIS A 191 16.46 14.76 0.84
N PRO A 192 15.31 15.40 1.15
CA PRO A 192 15.12 16.57 2.02
C PRO A 192 14.71 16.26 3.47
N LEU A 193 14.95 15.03 3.94
CA LEU A 193 14.48 14.56 5.25
C LEU A 193 15.32 15.14 6.39
N ARG A 194 14.63 15.57 7.44
CA ARG A 194 15.21 15.87 8.76
C ARG A 194 15.21 14.63 9.65
N TYR A 195 15.88 14.71 10.80
CA TYR A 195 15.84 13.65 11.82
C TYR A 195 14.40 13.31 12.24
N LYS A 196 13.54 14.31 12.46
CA LYS A 196 12.13 14.07 12.82
C LYS A 196 11.28 13.43 11.70
N ASP A 197 11.70 13.60 10.44
CA ASP A 197 11.00 13.06 9.27
C ASP A 197 11.29 11.56 9.04
N LEU A 198 12.33 11.02 9.68
CA LEU A 198 12.69 9.60 9.56
C LEU A 198 11.57 8.69 10.06
N PRO A 199 11.44 7.47 9.52
CA PRO A 199 10.35 6.57 9.85
C PRO A 199 10.53 5.98 11.25
N THR A 200 10.17 6.75 12.27
CA THR A 200 10.03 6.29 13.66
C THR A 200 8.57 6.00 13.94
N SER A 201 8.28 5.09 14.87
CA SER A 201 6.91 4.62 15.13
C SER A 201 6.28 5.29 16.33
N ALA A 202 4.99 5.61 16.21
CA ALA A 202 4.12 5.93 17.33
C ALA A 202 3.65 4.67 18.09
N PHE A 203 3.90 3.47 17.56
CA PHE A 203 3.37 2.19 18.09
C PHE A 203 4.34 1.46 19.02
N GLY A 204 5.48 2.07 19.37
CA GLY A 204 6.42 1.49 20.31
C GLY A 204 7.77 2.18 20.33
N PRO A 205 8.70 1.74 21.21
CA PRO A 205 10.02 2.35 21.35
C PRO A 205 10.83 2.32 20.06
N ILE A 206 11.63 3.36 19.81
CA ILE A 206 12.46 3.50 18.61
C ILE A 206 13.42 2.31 18.48
N GLU A 207 13.98 1.82 19.58
CA GLU A 207 14.91 0.69 19.62
C GLU A 207 14.26 -0.61 19.12
N SER A 208 12.99 -0.84 19.51
CA SER A 208 12.21 -1.98 19.02
C SER A 208 11.97 -1.87 17.51
N MET A 209 11.69 -0.66 17.02
CA MET A 209 11.53 -0.42 15.59
C MET A 209 12.82 -0.63 14.80
N LEU A 210 13.97 -0.16 15.29
CA LEU A 210 15.26 -0.37 14.64
C LEU A 210 15.59 -1.87 14.53
N ARG A 211 15.25 -2.67 15.55
CA ARG A 211 15.35 -4.13 15.49
C ARG A 211 14.45 -4.72 14.41
N VAL A 212 13.22 -4.22 14.25
CA VAL A 212 12.34 -4.65 13.16
C VAL A 212 12.95 -4.31 11.81
N TYR A 213 13.45 -3.09 11.63
CA TYR A 213 14.09 -2.68 10.37
C TYR A 213 15.29 -3.53 10.00
N SER A 214 16.15 -3.90 10.96
CA SER A 214 17.25 -4.83 10.70
C SER A 214 16.80 -6.20 10.17
N LYS A 215 15.57 -6.63 10.49
CA LYS A 215 15.00 -7.88 9.98
C LYS A 215 14.34 -7.69 8.61
N THR A 216 13.61 -6.60 8.41
CA THR A 216 12.81 -6.39 7.19
C THR A 216 13.62 -5.92 5.99
N VAL A 217 14.68 -5.12 6.20
CA VAL A 217 15.55 -4.66 5.10
C VAL A 217 16.62 -5.69 4.71
N ASN A 218 16.78 -6.74 5.50
CA ASN A 218 17.71 -7.83 5.22
C ASN A 218 17.10 -8.79 4.19
N THR A 219 17.42 -8.57 2.92
CA THR A 219 17.03 -9.44 1.80
C THR A 219 17.58 -10.85 1.98
N GLY A 220 18.81 -11.00 2.46
CA GLY A 220 19.48 -12.27 2.72
C GLY A 220 19.47 -13.21 1.52
N THR A 221 18.56 -14.19 1.50
CA THR A 221 18.42 -15.19 0.42
C THR A 221 17.25 -14.90 -0.52
N ALA A 222 16.67 -13.69 -0.46
CA ALA A 222 15.63 -13.29 -1.39
C ALA A 222 16.20 -13.15 -2.81
N SER A 223 15.47 -13.65 -3.80
CA SER A 223 15.84 -13.60 -5.22
C SER A 223 15.58 -12.23 -5.85
N ALA A 224 14.65 -11.44 -5.28
CA ALA A 224 14.34 -10.09 -5.74
C ALA A 224 13.56 -9.29 -4.69
N VAL A 225 13.46 -7.98 -4.93
CA VAL A 225 12.54 -7.08 -4.22
C VAL A 225 11.59 -6.42 -5.22
N ILE A 226 10.31 -6.45 -4.93
CA ILE A 226 9.28 -5.69 -5.65
C ILE A 226 8.87 -4.51 -4.78
N ILE A 227 8.77 -3.33 -5.36
CA ILE A 227 8.31 -2.13 -4.67
C ILE A 227 7.10 -1.58 -5.41
N ASN A 228 6.01 -1.34 -4.68
CA ASN A 228 4.84 -0.61 -5.22
C ASN A 228 5.16 0.89 -5.32
N SER A 229 6.11 1.26 -6.17
CA SER A 229 6.48 2.63 -6.50
C SER A 229 6.90 2.73 -7.97
N ALA A 230 7.05 3.94 -8.47
CA ALA A 230 7.40 4.23 -9.85
C ALA A 230 8.71 5.02 -9.95
N SER A 231 9.52 4.70 -10.96
CA SER A 231 10.78 5.40 -11.22
C SER A 231 10.61 6.89 -11.46
N CYS A 232 9.47 7.33 -12.01
CA CYS A 232 9.17 8.74 -12.21
C CYS A 232 8.96 9.53 -10.91
N LEU A 233 8.72 8.85 -9.78
CA LEU A 233 8.59 9.48 -8.45
C LEU A 233 9.90 9.44 -7.66
N GLU A 234 10.62 8.32 -7.71
CA GLU A 234 11.68 8.00 -6.74
C GLU A 234 12.94 7.40 -7.36
N SER A 235 13.30 7.80 -8.59
CA SER A 235 14.46 7.25 -9.33
C SER A 235 15.77 7.20 -8.53
N SER A 236 16.09 8.25 -7.78
CA SER A 236 17.31 8.31 -6.96
C SER A 236 17.28 7.28 -5.82
N SER A 237 16.15 7.13 -5.13
CA SER A 237 16.01 6.17 -4.03
C SER A 237 16.06 4.74 -4.55
N LEU A 238 15.40 4.48 -5.68
CA LEU A 238 15.41 3.18 -6.35
C LEU A 238 16.82 2.78 -6.84
N ALA A 239 17.56 3.70 -7.46
CA ALA A 239 18.93 3.44 -7.89
C ALA A 239 19.85 3.08 -6.71
N ARG A 240 19.71 3.78 -5.59
CA ARG A 240 20.48 3.48 -4.38
C ARG A 240 20.09 2.15 -3.75
N LEU A 241 18.80 1.81 -3.70
CA LEU A 241 18.35 0.49 -3.23
C LEU A 241 18.90 -0.64 -4.11
N GLN A 242 18.89 -0.47 -5.44
CA GLN A 242 19.44 -1.45 -6.37
C GLN A 242 20.94 -1.73 -6.10
N GLN A 243 21.69 -0.72 -5.65
CA GLN A 243 23.09 -0.87 -5.27
C GLN A 243 23.26 -1.51 -3.88
N GLU A 244 22.46 -1.10 -2.89
CA GLU A 244 22.61 -1.56 -1.50
C GLU A 244 22.11 -3.00 -1.28
N LEU A 245 21.04 -3.42 -1.96
CA LEU A 245 20.38 -4.70 -1.70
C LEU A 245 21.03 -5.89 -2.43
N GLN A 246 21.84 -5.63 -3.45
CA GLN A 246 22.56 -6.64 -4.26
C GLN A 246 21.65 -7.72 -4.88
N VAL A 247 20.35 -7.45 -4.98
CA VAL A 247 19.34 -8.27 -5.66
C VAL A 247 18.55 -7.38 -6.62
N PRO A 248 17.92 -7.92 -7.68
CA PRO A 248 17.07 -7.14 -8.56
C PRO A 248 15.94 -6.43 -7.80
N VAL A 249 15.78 -5.13 -8.06
CA VAL A 249 14.69 -4.30 -7.50
C VAL A 249 13.73 -3.92 -8.63
N TYR A 250 12.46 -4.32 -8.50
CA TYR A 250 11.42 -4.11 -9.50
C TYR A 250 10.40 -3.06 -9.03
N PRO A 251 10.52 -1.79 -9.44
CA PRO A 251 9.49 -0.77 -9.23
C PRO A 251 8.32 -0.98 -10.20
N ILE A 252 7.25 -1.60 -9.73
CA ILE A 252 6.09 -1.97 -10.57
C ILE A 252 4.86 -1.08 -10.34
N GLY A 253 4.96 -0.11 -9.44
CA GLY A 253 3.84 0.72 -9.04
C GLY A 253 3.52 1.82 -10.06
N PRO A 254 2.38 2.52 -9.88
CA PRO A 254 1.38 2.28 -8.84
C PRO A 254 0.43 1.12 -9.22
N LEU A 255 0.33 0.13 -8.34
CA LEU A 255 -0.47 -1.07 -8.58
C LEU A 255 -1.97 -0.79 -8.70
N HIS A 256 -2.50 0.24 -8.03
CA HIS A 256 -3.91 0.62 -8.14
C HIS A 256 -4.31 1.11 -9.54
N ILE A 257 -3.35 1.57 -10.36
CA ILE A 257 -3.57 1.92 -11.76
C ILE A 257 -3.28 0.72 -12.67
N ALA A 258 -2.18 -0.02 -12.39
CA ALA A 258 -1.73 -1.14 -13.22
C ALA A 258 -2.66 -2.37 -13.15
N ALA A 259 -3.31 -2.59 -12.01
CA ALA A 259 -4.19 -3.75 -11.78
C ALA A 259 -5.35 -3.34 -10.87
N SER A 260 -6.46 -2.93 -11.49
CA SER A 260 -7.69 -2.57 -10.78
C SER A 260 -8.18 -3.76 -9.94
N ALA A 261 -8.26 -3.55 -8.64
CA ALA A 261 -8.82 -4.49 -7.66
C ALA A 261 -9.58 -3.68 -6.59
N PRO A 262 -10.53 -4.30 -5.86
CA PRO A 262 -11.16 -3.65 -4.71
C PRO A 262 -10.11 -3.06 -3.77
N SER A 263 -10.30 -1.79 -3.40
CA SER A 263 -9.35 -1.03 -2.59
C SER A 263 -9.55 -1.21 -1.08
N SER A 264 -10.66 -1.82 -0.66
CA SER A 264 -11.10 -1.84 0.73
C SER A 264 -11.42 -3.24 1.25
N LEU A 265 -11.06 -3.49 2.52
CA LEU A 265 -11.54 -4.64 3.31
C LEU A 265 -12.84 -4.34 4.06
N LEU A 266 -13.19 -3.06 4.18
CA LEU A 266 -14.35 -2.55 4.91
C LEU A 266 -15.45 -2.18 3.92
N GLU A 267 -16.71 -2.32 4.37
CA GLU A 267 -17.88 -1.92 3.61
C GLU A 267 -17.88 -0.41 3.36
N GLU A 268 -18.06 -0.01 2.11
CA GLU A 268 -17.96 1.38 1.67
C GLU A 268 -19.34 2.05 1.64
N ASP A 269 -19.43 3.24 2.24
CA ASP A 269 -20.63 4.05 2.21
C ASP A 269 -20.64 4.96 0.97
N ARG A 270 -21.40 4.56 -0.05
CA ARG A 270 -21.51 5.28 -1.32
C ARG A 270 -22.45 6.49 -1.28
N SER A 271 -23.16 6.74 -0.17
CA SER A 271 -24.01 7.94 -0.02
C SER A 271 -23.22 9.25 -0.17
N CYS A 272 -21.92 9.22 0.16
CA CYS A 272 -21.03 10.36 -0.03
C CYS A 272 -20.88 10.77 -1.51
N ILE A 273 -21.03 9.83 -2.45
CA ILE A 273 -20.95 10.14 -3.89
C ILE A 273 -22.15 10.97 -4.33
N GLU A 274 -23.34 10.65 -3.84
CA GLU A 274 -24.55 11.45 -4.10
C GLU A 274 -24.41 12.87 -3.54
N TRP A 275 -23.82 13.00 -2.35
CA TRP A 275 -23.51 14.30 -1.77
C TRP A 275 -22.49 15.09 -2.60
N LEU A 276 -21.44 14.43 -3.09
CA LEU A 276 -20.41 15.04 -3.95
C LEU A 276 -20.97 15.54 -5.29
N ASN A 277 -21.97 14.86 -5.86
CA ASN A 277 -22.63 15.28 -7.11
C ASN A 277 -23.30 16.66 -6.99
N MET A 278 -23.66 17.10 -5.78
CA MET A 278 -24.28 18.40 -5.52
C MET A 278 -23.27 19.52 -5.29
N GLN A 279 -21.96 19.21 -5.24
CA GLN A 279 -20.91 20.18 -4.95
C GLN A 279 -20.32 20.79 -6.22
N LYS A 280 -19.72 21.98 -6.08
CA LYS A 280 -19.02 22.62 -7.19
C LYS A 280 -17.74 21.84 -7.54
N PRO A 281 -17.30 21.86 -8.81
CA PRO A 281 -16.03 21.27 -9.19
C PRO A 281 -14.86 21.82 -8.36
N ARG A 282 -13.97 20.93 -7.91
CA ARG A 282 -12.74 21.24 -7.16
C ARG A 282 -12.93 22.10 -5.89
N SER A 283 -14.11 22.06 -5.27
CA SER A 283 -14.38 22.82 -4.04
C SER A 283 -14.29 21.99 -2.76
N VAL A 284 -14.36 20.66 -2.86
CA VAL A 284 -14.47 19.78 -1.69
C VAL A 284 -13.10 19.38 -1.17
N MET A 285 -12.89 19.53 0.14
CA MET A 285 -11.80 18.89 0.87
C MET A 285 -12.21 17.47 1.29
N TYR A 286 -11.56 16.45 0.75
CA TYR A 286 -11.72 15.08 1.24
C TYR A 286 -10.76 14.82 2.41
N ILE A 287 -11.21 14.18 3.48
CA ILE A 287 -10.41 13.94 4.70
C ILE A 287 -10.47 12.45 5.05
N SER A 288 -9.31 11.80 5.06
CA SER A 288 -9.16 10.40 5.47
C SER A 288 -7.77 10.16 6.06
N LEU A 289 -7.72 9.80 7.34
CA LEU A 289 -6.48 9.58 8.09
C LEU A 289 -6.07 8.10 8.18
N GLY A 290 -6.63 7.27 7.29
CA GLY A 290 -6.26 5.88 7.15
C GLY A 290 -6.90 4.92 8.16
N SER A 291 -6.55 3.64 8.02
CA SER A 291 -7.19 2.55 8.75
C SER A 291 -6.70 2.37 10.19
N LEU A 292 -5.59 3.02 10.58
CA LEU A 292 -4.92 2.81 11.88
C LEU A 292 -4.76 4.08 12.73
N ALA A 293 -4.88 5.28 12.15
CA ALA A 293 -4.68 6.50 12.93
C ALA A 293 -5.77 6.65 14.01
N LEU A 294 -5.36 7.19 15.15
CA LEU A 294 -6.22 7.62 16.24
C LEU A 294 -6.05 9.14 16.39
N MET A 295 -7.13 9.82 16.74
CA MET A 295 -7.16 11.27 16.89
C MET A 295 -7.78 11.61 18.24
N GLU A 296 -7.19 12.56 18.95
CA GLU A 296 -7.79 13.07 20.19
C GLU A 296 -9.03 13.92 19.90
N THR A 297 -9.98 13.95 20.84
CA THR A 297 -11.19 14.77 20.70
C THR A 297 -10.86 16.25 20.52
N LYS A 298 -9.80 16.76 21.16
CA LYS A 298 -9.30 18.14 20.98
C LYS A 298 -8.92 18.39 19.52
N ASP A 299 -8.09 17.54 18.93
CA ASP A 299 -7.67 17.66 17.53
C ASP A 299 -8.86 17.60 16.58
N ALA A 300 -9.84 16.73 16.84
CA ALA A 300 -11.05 16.63 16.03
C ALA A 300 -11.88 17.92 16.05
N LEU A 301 -11.98 18.59 17.20
CA LEU A 301 -12.65 19.88 17.34
C LEU A 301 -11.89 21.00 16.61
N GLU A 302 -10.57 21.07 16.76
CA GLU A 302 -9.73 22.06 16.05
C GLU A 302 -9.82 21.89 14.54
N MET A 303 -9.86 20.65 14.04
CA MET A 303 -10.14 20.34 12.64
C MET A 303 -11.51 20.85 12.20
N ALA A 304 -12.58 20.52 12.95
CA ALA A 304 -13.94 20.92 12.61
C ALA A 304 -14.09 22.45 12.57
N TRP A 305 -13.49 23.16 13.53
CA TRP A 305 -13.47 24.62 13.56
C TRP A 305 -12.75 25.21 12.36
N GLY A 306 -11.53 24.74 12.07
CA GLY A 306 -10.77 25.25 10.94
C GLY A 306 -11.42 24.96 9.58
N LEU A 307 -12.02 23.78 9.44
CA LEU A 307 -12.80 23.41 8.25
C LEU A 307 -14.02 24.33 8.08
N SER A 308 -14.78 24.56 9.15
CA SER A 308 -15.93 25.48 9.13
C SER A 308 -15.50 26.90 8.75
N ASN A 309 -14.45 27.43 9.39
CA ASN A 309 -13.90 28.76 9.12
C ASN A 309 -13.35 28.93 7.70
N SER A 310 -12.92 27.83 7.07
CA SER A 310 -12.43 27.86 5.68
C SER A 310 -13.53 28.19 4.65
N ASN A 311 -14.80 28.00 5.05
CA ASN A 311 -15.97 28.14 4.20
C ASN A 311 -15.95 27.23 2.95
N GLN A 312 -15.19 26.12 3.00
CA GLN A 312 -15.17 25.10 1.95
C GLN A 312 -15.99 23.87 2.37
N PRO A 313 -16.71 23.23 1.43
CA PRO A 313 -17.36 21.96 1.71
C PRO A 313 -16.32 20.87 1.98
N PHE A 314 -16.64 19.92 2.85
CA PHE A 314 -15.72 18.82 3.17
C PHE A 314 -16.43 17.49 3.35
N LEU A 315 -15.76 16.42 2.92
CA LEU A 315 -16.17 15.04 3.16
C LEU A 315 -15.16 14.41 4.12
N TRP A 316 -15.61 13.98 5.29
CA TRP A 316 -14.73 13.45 6.33
C TRP A 316 -15.07 12.00 6.67
N VAL A 317 -14.10 11.12 6.45
CA VAL A 317 -14.13 9.75 6.95
C VAL A 317 -13.73 9.72 8.42
N ILE A 318 -14.67 9.40 9.29
CA ILE A 318 -14.43 9.15 10.72
C ILE A 318 -14.72 7.68 10.95
N ARG A 319 -13.72 6.91 11.37
CA ARG A 319 -13.91 5.48 11.63
C ARG A 319 -14.40 5.28 13.07
N PRO A 320 -15.33 4.34 13.34
CA PRO A 320 -15.71 4.00 14.70
C PRO A 320 -14.50 3.70 15.60
N GLY A 321 -14.46 4.31 16.78
CA GLY A 321 -13.34 4.18 17.73
C GLY A 321 -12.03 4.86 17.32
N SER A 322 -12.00 5.64 16.24
CA SER A 322 -10.80 6.43 15.88
C SER A 322 -10.62 7.68 16.75
N ILE A 323 -11.67 8.13 17.42
CA ILE A 323 -11.64 9.20 18.43
C ILE A 323 -12.04 8.59 19.79
N PRO A 324 -11.25 8.77 20.87
CA PRO A 324 -11.55 8.22 22.19
C PRO A 324 -12.96 8.56 22.65
N SER A 325 -13.61 7.63 23.36
CA SER A 325 -14.99 7.77 23.89
C SER A 325 -16.08 7.99 22.84
N SER A 326 -15.79 7.84 21.55
CA SER A 326 -16.80 7.89 20.49
C SER A 326 -16.95 6.53 19.79
N GLU A 327 -18.11 5.90 19.97
CA GLU A 327 -18.50 4.76 19.12
C GLU A 327 -18.96 5.27 17.75
N TRP A 328 -19.56 6.47 17.71
CA TRP A 328 -19.94 7.15 16.48
C TRP A 328 -20.02 8.68 16.63
N THR A 329 -20.44 9.39 15.58
CA THR A 329 -20.59 10.86 15.59
C THR A 329 -21.57 11.36 16.64
N GLU A 330 -22.55 10.53 17.04
CA GLU A 330 -23.50 10.83 18.13
C GLU A 330 -22.83 10.97 19.50
N SER A 331 -21.62 10.40 19.66
CA SER A 331 -20.82 10.50 20.86
C SER A 331 -19.84 11.68 20.83
N LEU A 332 -19.75 12.42 19.71
CA LEU A 332 -18.94 13.63 19.62
C LEU A 332 -19.67 14.81 20.27
N PRO A 333 -18.94 15.84 20.75
CA PRO A 333 -19.55 17.01 21.36
C PRO A 333 -20.60 17.65 20.43
N GLU A 334 -21.71 18.15 20.98
CA GLU A 334 -22.81 18.74 20.19
C GLU A 334 -22.32 19.86 19.24
N GLU A 335 -21.31 20.60 19.68
CA GLU A 335 -20.60 21.62 18.91
C GLU A 335 -20.01 21.08 17.61
N PHE A 336 -19.42 19.87 17.63
CA PHE A 336 -18.86 19.22 16.46
C PHE A 336 -19.93 18.99 15.39
N SER A 337 -21.09 18.44 15.79
CA SER A 337 -22.21 18.18 14.88
C SER A 337 -22.75 19.46 14.26
N LYS A 338 -22.85 20.56 15.02
CA LYS A 338 -23.22 21.88 14.49
C LYS A 338 -22.26 22.37 13.42
N LEU A 339 -20.95 22.34 13.68
CA LEU A 339 -19.91 22.77 12.73
C LEU A 339 -19.90 21.96 11.43
N VAL A 340 -20.19 20.67 11.52
CA VAL A 340 -20.22 19.78 10.36
C VAL A 340 -21.52 19.95 9.57
N SER A 341 -22.68 20.02 10.22
CA SER A 341 -23.99 19.98 9.57
C SER A 341 -24.26 21.06 8.50
N GLU A 342 -23.53 22.17 8.51
CA GLU A 342 -23.73 23.24 7.51
C GLU A 342 -23.08 22.94 6.15
N ARG A 343 -21.92 22.27 6.12
CA ARG A 343 -21.06 22.16 4.92
C ARG A 343 -20.27 20.85 4.81
N GLY A 344 -20.31 20.03 5.84
CA GLY A 344 -19.60 18.78 5.97
C GLY A 344 -20.50 17.58 5.74
N TYR A 345 -19.93 16.52 5.20
CA TYR A 345 -20.54 15.20 5.15
C TYR A 345 -19.62 14.20 5.85
N ILE A 346 -20.16 13.36 6.71
CA ILE A 346 -19.39 12.35 7.45
C ILE A 346 -19.84 10.96 7.06
N VAL A 347 -18.88 10.08 6.82
CA VAL A 347 -19.11 8.65 6.60
C VAL A 347 -18.16 7.81 7.44
N LYS A 348 -18.55 6.56 7.73
CA LYS A 348 -17.72 5.57 8.44
C LYS A 348 -16.51 5.17 7.62
N TRP A 349 -16.74 4.97 6.33
CA TRP A 349 -15.76 4.48 5.38
C TRP A 349 -16.22 4.89 3.98
N ALA A 350 -15.34 5.51 3.20
CA ALA A 350 -15.69 6.00 1.86
C ALA A 350 -15.06 5.11 0.78
N PRO A 351 -15.67 5.01 -0.42
CA PRO A 351 -15.02 4.47 -1.61
C PRO A 351 -13.93 5.44 -2.08
N GLN A 352 -12.78 5.46 -1.39
CA GLN A 352 -11.74 6.49 -1.51
C GLN A 352 -11.30 6.76 -2.97
N MET A 353 -11.14 5.72 -3.78
CA MET A 353 -10.78 5.89 -5.20
C MET A 353 -11.87 6.58 -6.01
N GLU A 354 -13.15 6.27 -5.76
CA GLU A 354 -14.25 6.96 -6.44
C GLU A 354 -14.35 8.42 -5.98
N VAL A 355 -14.11 8.68 -4.69
CA VAL A 355 -14.08 10.03 -4.12
C VAL A 355 -12.95 10.85 -4.73
N LEU A 356 -11.70 10.34 -4.77
CA LEU A 356 -10.56 11.06 -5.33
C LEU A 356 -10.70 11.34 -6.83
N ARG A 357 -11.40 10.46 -7.57
CA ARG A 357 -11.76 10.66 -8.98
C ARG A 357 -12.87 11.68 -9.20
N HIS A 358 -13.64 12.00 -8.16
CA HIS A 358 -14.85 12.79 -8.31
C HIS A 358 -14.51 14.26 -8.65
N PRO A 359 -15.12 14.88 -9.70
CA PRO A 359 -14.78 16.24 -10.14
C PRO A 359 -14.92 17.34 -9.07
N ALA A 360 -15.77 17.10 -8.06
CA ALA A 360 -15.96 18.03 -6.95
C ALA A 360 -14.79 18.07 -5.95
N VAL A 361 -13.97 17.01 -5.86
CA VAL A 361 -12.84 16.96 -4.93
C VAL A 361 -11.71 17.81 -5.47
N GLY A 362 -11.30 18.80 -4.67
CA GLY A 362 -10.21 19.73 -5.00
C GLY A 362 -8.92 19.48 -4.22
N GLY A 363 -9.02 18.72 -3.12
CA GLY A 363 -7.90 18.50 -2.21
C GLY A 363 -8.14 17.31 -1.28
N PHE A 364 -7.04 16.72 -0.81
CA PHE A 364 -7.08 15.56 0.07
C PHE A 364 -6.26 15.78 1.35
N TRP A 365 -6.93 15.88 2.48
CA TRP A 365 -6.28 15.82 3.78
C TRP A 365 -6.06 14.37 4.20
N SER A 366 -4.78 13.98 4.25
CA SER A 366 -4.37 12.62 4.56
C SER A 366 -3.30 12.52 5.63
N HIS A 367 -3.29 11.36 6.28
CA HIS A 367 -2.17 10.87 7.08
C HIS A 367 -0.90 10.54 6.27
N CYS A 368 -0.92 10.64 4.93
CA CYS A 368 0.22 10.38 4.05
C CYS A 368 0.72 8.93 4.06
N GLY A 369 -0.17 7.96 4.32
CA GLY A 369 0.14 6.55 4.02
C GLY A 369 0.44 6.37 2.53
N TRP A 370 1.32 5.42 2.19
CA TRP A 370 1.84 5.32 0.82
C TRP A 370 0.78 5.04 -0.24
N ASN A 371 -0.19 4.15 0.05
CA ASN A 371 -1.30 3.87 -0.88
C ASN A 371 -2.10 5.15 -1.16
N SER A 372 -2.59 5.85 -0.13
CA SER A 372 -3.31 7.12 -0.27
C SER A 372 -2.49 8.20 -1.00
N THR A 373 -1.17 8.22 -0.80
CA THR A 373 -0.27 9.13 -1.52
C THR A 373 -0.25 8.82 -3.01
N LEU A 374 -0.07 7.55 -3.38
CA LEU A 374 -0.10 7.11 -4.77
C LEU A 374 -1.47 7.37 -5.42
N GLU A 375 -2.56 7.09 -4.71
CA GLU A 375 -3.93 7.33 -5.20
C GLU A 375 -4.20 8.83 -5.43
N SER A 376 -3.77 9.70 -4.51
CA SER A 376 -3.91 11.14 -4.67
C SER A 376 -3.14 11.67 -5.88
N ILE A 377 -1.88 11.23 -6.04
CA ILE A 377 -1.06 11.64 -7.19
C ILE A 377 -1.65 11.05 -8.48
N GLY A 378 -2.07 9.79 -8.45
CA GLY A 378 -2.72 9.10 -9.57
C GLY A 378 -4.02 9.77 -10.02
N GLU A 379 -4.72 10.47 -9.14
CA GLU A 379 -5.91 11.24 -9.49
C GLU A 379 -5.65 12.73 -9.74
N GLY A 380 -4.46 13.24 -9.43
CA GLY A 380 -4.11 14.64 -9.65
C GLY A 380 -4.64 15.57 -8.56
N ILE A 381 -4.75 15.06 -7.34
CA ILE A 381 -5.29 15.78 -6.18
C ILE A 381 -4.14 16.19 -5.24
N PRO A 382 -3.97 17.49 -4.94
CA PRO A 382 -2.95 17.96 -4.00
C PRO A 382 -3.39 17.67 -2.56
N MET A 383 -2.43 17.65 -1.61
CA MET A 383 -2.66 17.09 -0.28
C MET A 383 -2.42 18.07 0.88
N ILE A 384 -3.26 18.02 1.91
CA ILE A 384 -2.87 18.46 3.27
C ILE A 384 -2.32 17.23 4.00
N CYS A 385 -1.12 17.37 4.55
CA CYS A 385 -0.35 16.28 5.11
C CYS A 385 -0.33 16.36 6.64
N ARG A 386 -0.85 15.31 7.31
CA ARG A 386 -0.78 15.15 8.78
C ARG A 386 -0.25 13.76 9.13
N PRO A 387 1.06 13.51 9.01
CA PRO A 387 1.63 12.20 9.30
C PRO A 387 1.58 11.87 10.79
N PHE A 388 1.34 10.61 11.14
CA PHE A 388 1.30 10.13 12.53
C PHE A 388 2.52 9.25 12.88
N THR A 389 2.94 8.39 11.96
CA THR A 389 3.89 7.30 12.29
C THR A 389 4.60 6.76 11.06
N GLY A 390 5.78 6.19 11.26
CA GLY A 390 6.50 5.42 10.26
C GLY A 390 6.79 6.22 8.99
N ASP A 391 6.56 5.58 7.84
CA ASP A 391 6.82 6.12 6.50
C ASP A 391 6.00 7.36 6.15
N GLN A 392 4.89 7.60 6.85
CA GLN A 392 4.02 8.76 6.61
C GLN A 392 4.79 10.08 6.70
N LYS A 393 5.75 10.19 7.62
CA LYS A 393 6.58 11.38 7.81
C LYS A 393 7.52 11.63 6.64
N VAL A 394 8.08 10.54 6.08
CA VAL A 394 8.89 10.57 4.86
C VAL A 394 8.03 11.03 3.68
N ASN A 395 6.85 10.43 3.51
CA ASN A 395 5.94 10.73 2.41
C ASN A 395 5.45 12.19 2.47
N ALA A 396 5.05 12.69 3.66
CA ALA A 396 4.64 14.07 3.87
C ALA A 396 5.73 15.07 3.48
N ARG A 397 6.99 14.79 3.88
CA ARG A 397 8.13 15.64 3.55
C ARG A 397 8.40 15.68 2.04
N TYR A 398 8.19 14.57 1.33
CA TYR A 398 8.33 14.52 -0.12
C TYR A 398 7.20 15.26 -0.83
N LEU A 399 5.94 15.10 -0.40
CA LEU A 399 4.79 15.86 -0.90
C LEU A 399 5.03 17.38 -0.76
N GLU A 400 5.55 17.82 0.38
CA GLU A 400 5.82 19.24 0.65
C GLU A 400 7.05 19.76 -0.13
N ARG A 401 8.20 19.07 -0.04
CA ARG A 401 9.50 19.64 -0.46
C ARG A 401 10.01 19.14 -1.80
N ALA A 402 9.75 17.89 -2.14
CA ALA A 402 10.27 17.27 -3.37
C ALA A 402 9.28 17.47 -4.52
N TRP A 403 8.03 17.09 -4.32
CA TRP A 403 6.98 17.13 -5.34
C TRP A 403 6.16 18.42 -5.31
N ARG A 404 6.23 19.21 -4.23
CA ARG A 404 5.56 20.52 -4.10
C ARG A 404 4.08 20.45 -4.47
N ASN A 405 3.41 19.41 -4.00
CA ASN A 405 1.99 19.17 -4.24
C ASN A 405 1.21 18.91 -2.94
N GLY A 406 1.81 19.25 -1.80
CA GLY A 406 1.11 19.23 -0.53
C GLY A 406 1.63 20.22 0.49
N VAL A 407 0.82 20.45 1.51
CA VAL A 407 1.09 21.33 2.66
C VAL A 407 1.11 20.49 3.92
N GLN A 408 2.21 20.52 4.68
CA GLN A 408 2.33 19.77 5.92
C GLN A 408 1.89 20.59 7.14
N LEU A 409 1.02 20.01 7.96
CA LEU A 409 0.61 20.55 9.25
C LEU A 409 1.46 19.91 10.36
N GLU A 410 2.46 20.65 10.85
CA GLU A 410 3.34 20.25 11.95
C GLU A 410 2.86 20.80 13.30
N GLY A 411 3.26 20.16 14.40
CA GLY A 411 3.00 20.64 15.76
C GLY A 411 1.57 20.37 16.26
N GLU A 412 1.17 21.12 17.28
CA GLU A 412 -0.21 21.11 17.77
C GLU A 412 -1.17 21.61 16.69
N LEU A 413 -2.35 21.00 16.64
CA LEU A 413 -3.34 21.33 15.62
C LEU A 413 -4.18 22.50 16.12
N GLU A 414 -4.11 23.62 15.43
CA GLU A 414 -4.88 24.84 15.72
C GLU A 414 -5.85 25.11 14.57
N LYS A 415 -7.10 25.47 14.88
CA LYS A 415 -8.14 25.78 13.89
C LYS A 415 -7.70 26.84 12.88
N GLU A 416 -6.92 27.85 13.27
CA GLU A 416 -6.41 28.86 12.35
C GLU A 416 -5.37 28.28 11.38
N ALA A 417 -4.55 27.32 11.84
CA ALA A 417 -3.61 26.62 10.97
C ALA A 417 -4.34 25.73 9.96
N VAL A 418 -5.40 25.05 10.41
CA VAL A 418 -6.28 24.24 9.57
C VAL A 418 -6.97 25.10 8.51
N GLU A 419 -7.60 26.20 8.91
CA GLU A 419 -8.27 27.14 8.01
C GLU A 419 -7.31 27.64 6.93
N ARG A 420 -6.11 28.08 7.33
CA ARG A 420 -5.07 28.53 6.40
C ARG A 420 -4.65 27.43 5.43
N ALA A 421 -4.45 26.20 5.89
CA ALA A 421 -4.05 25.10 5.02
C ALA A 421 -5.13 24.75 3.99
N VAL A 422 -6.40 24.73 4.39
CA VAL A 422 -7.53 24.49 3.48
C VAL A 422 -7.63 25.60 2.42
N LYS A 423 -7.53 26.87 2.83
CA LYS A 423 -7.54 28.01 1.90
C LYS A 423 -6.35 27.99 0.95
N ARG A 424 -5.13 27.74 1.45
CA ARG A 424 -3.92 27.61 0.63
C ARG A 424 -4.05 26.56 -0.46
N LEU A 425 -4.68 25.42 -0.15
CA LEU A 425 -4.82 24.31 -1.09
C LEU A 425 -5.95 24.54 -2.11
N LEU A 426 -7.11 25.01 -1.66
CA LEU A 426 -8.33 25.06 -2.49
C LEU A 426 -8.60 26.42 -3.13
N VAL A 427 -8.20 27.51 -2.47
CA VAL A 427 -8.61 28.87 -2.82
C VAL A 427 -7.45 29.69 -3.38
N ASP A 428 -6.29 29.64 -2.74
CA ASP A 428 -5.15 30.49 -3.08
C ASP A 428 -4.42 30.01 -4.34
N GLU A 429 -3.64 30.92 -4.95
CA GLU A 429 -2.83 30.64 -6.15
C GLU A 429 -1.79 29.54 -5.92
N GLU A 430 -1.27 29.42 -4.69
CA GLU A 430 -0.34 28.34 -4.30
C GLU A 430 -0.97 26.96 -4.56
N GLY A 431 -2.27 26.81 -4.30
CA GLY A 431 -3.04 25.60 -4.58
C GLY A 431 -3.15 25.29 -6.07
N ALA A 432 -3.18 26.31 -6.93
CA ALA A 432 -3.18 26.12 -8.39
C ALA A 432 -1.84 25.57 -8.88
N GLU A 433 -0.72 26.07 -8.35
CA GLU A 433 0.61 25.54 -8.65
C GLU A 433 0.80 24.11 -8.13
N MET A 434 0.32 23.81 -6.93
CA MET A 434 0.32 22.44 -6.40
C MET A 434 -0.49 21.47 -7.28
N ARG A 435 -1.66 21.91 -7.77
CA ARG A 435 -2.48 21.14 -8.72
C ARG A 435 -1.74 20.87 -10.03
N LYS A 436 -1.06 21.87 -10.58
CA LYS A 436 -0.25 21.68 -11.78
C LYS A 436 0.86 20.66 -11.55
N SER A 437 1.57 20.76 -10.43
CA SER A 437 2.65 19.82 -10.09
C SER A 437 2.14 18.37 -9.97
N VAL A 438 1.01 18.15 -9.29
CA VAL A 438 0.46 16.79 -9.16
C VAL A 438 -0.11 16.25 -10.47
N VAL A 439 -0.66 17.09 -11.35
CA VAL A 439 -1.10 16.67 -12.69
C VAL A 439 0.10 16.24 -13.55
N ASP A 440 1.22 16.97 -13.51
CA ASP A 440 2.44 16.56 -14.21
C ASP A 440 2.95 15.19 -13.72
N LEU A 441 2.81 14.90 -12.42
CA LEU A 441 3.15 13.59 -11.85
C LEU A 441 2.13 12.50 -12.21
N LYS A 442 0.84 12.82 -12.25
CA LYS A 442 -0.23 11.93 -12.71
C LYS A 442 0.07 11.43 -14.12
N GLU A 443 0.36 12.34 -15.06
CA GLU A 443 0.66 11.99 -16.44
C GLU A 443 1.87 11.06 -16.56
N LYS A 444 2.92 11.29 -15.75
CA LYS A 444 4.11 10.42 -15.70
C LYS A 444 3.79 9.04 -15.13
N LEU A 445 2.94 8.95 -14.10
CA LEU A 445 2.51 7.68 -13.52
C LEU A 445 1.65 6.89 -14.51
N GLU A 446 0.70 7.55 -15.18
CA GLU A 446 -0.10 6.90 -16.22
C GLU A 446 0.79 6.40 -17.38
N ALA A 447 1.77 7.19 -17.79
CA ALA A 447 2.73 6.77 -18.81
C ALA A 447 3.59 5.58 -18.34
N SER A 448 3.95 5.49 -17.06
CA SER A 448 4.82 4.43 -16.54
C SER A 448 4.13 3.05 -16.53
N VAL A 449 2.81 3.00 -16.37
CA VAL A 449 2.04 1.75 -16.33
C VAL A 449 1.48 1.30 -17.69
N ARG A 450 1.47 2.17 -18.69
CA ARG A 450 1.10 1.82 -20.07
C ARG A 450 2.11 0.85 -20.68
N SER A 451 1.72 0.16 -21.75
CA SER A 451 2.61 -0.74 -22.49
C SER A 451 3.88 0.00 -22.93
N GLY A 452 5.06 -0.60 -22.64
CA GLY A 452 6.37 0.02 -22.87
C GLY A 452 6.80 1.05 -21.81
N GLY A 453 5.93 1.41 -20.87
CA GLY A 453 6.25 2.26 -19.72
C GLY A 453 7.18 1.56 -18.73
N SER A 454 7.85 2.33 -17.86
CA SER A 454 8.87 1.80 -16.95
C SER A 454 8.34 0.78 -15.94
N SER A 455 7.16 1.00 -15.38
CA SER A 455 6.55 0.10 -14.40
C SER A 455 6.03 -1.17 -15.07
N CYS A 456 5.41 -1.04 -16.24
CA CYS A 456 4.99 -2.18 -17.07
C CYS A 456 6.19 -3.05 -17.48
N SER A 457 7.26 -2.42 -17.96
CA SER A 457 8.52 -3.10 -18.32
C SER A 457 9.17 -3.77 -17.10
N SER A 458 9.14 -3.13 -15.93
CA SER A 458 9.65 -3.72 -14.69
C SER A 458 8.88 -4.96 -14.29
N LEU A 459 7.54 -4.95 -14.41
CA LEU A 459 6.71 -6.13 -14.15
C LEU A 459 7.01 -7.24 -15.16
N ASP A 460 7.14 -6.92 -16.45
CA ASP A 460 7.47 -7.88 -17.50
C ASP A 460 8.85 -8.52 -17.27
N ASN A 461 9.84 -7.73 -16.86
CA ASN A 461 11.17 -8.22 -16.50
C ASN A 461 11.13 -9.20 -15.32
N PHE A 462 10.36 -8.88 -14.27
CA PHE A 462 10.14 -9.78 -13.14
C PHE A 462 9.45 -11.09 -13.57
N VAL A 463 8.39 -10.99 -14.38
CA VAL A 463 7.67 -12.15 -14.90
C VAL A 463 8.59 -13.02 -15.76
N ASN A 464 9.44 -12.41 -16.58
CA ASN A 464 10.40 -13.13 -17.41
C ASN A 464 11.48 -13.80 -16.56
N SER A 465 11.96 -13.15 -15.48
CA SER A 465 12.94 -13.77 -14.58
C SER A 465 12.36 -15.02 -13.91
N LEU A 466 11.09 -14.97 -13.46
CA LEU A 466 10.38 -16.16 -12.96
C LEU A 466 10.27 -17.25 -14.01
N LYS A 467 10.18 -16.89 -15.30
CA LYS A 467 10.00 -17.87 -16.37
C LYS A 467 11.26 -18.65 -16.72
N THR A 468 12.43 -18.15 -16.37
CA THR A 468 13.73 -18.81 -16.62
C THR A 468 14.11 -19.79 -15.50
N LYS A 469 14.71 -20.94 -15.85
CA LYS A 469 15.17 -21.96 -14.87
C LYS A 469 16.26 -21.48 -13.90
N ASN A 470 16.84 -20.29 -14.13
CA ASN A 470 17.97 -19.74 -13.36
C ASN A 470 17.55 -18.81 -12.21
N PHE A 471 16.26 -18.63 -11.94
CA PHE A 471 15.79 -17.75 -10.84
C PHE A 471 16.23 -18.23 -9.44
N MET A 472 16.74 -19.47 -9.32
CA MET A 472 17.22 -20.06 -8.06
C MET A 472 18.70 -19.73 -7.70
N HIS A 473 19.49 -19.13 -8.60
CA HIS A 473 20.96 -19.03 -8.43
C HIS A 473 21.56 -17.63 -8.67
N GLN A 474 20.76 -16.55 -8.56
CA GLN A 474 21.28 -15.18 -8.61
C GLN A 474 21.35 -14.55 -7.23
#